data_AF-A0A957JYE8-F1
#
_entry.id   AF-A0A957JYE8-F1
#
_cell.length_a   1.000
_cell.length_b   1.000
_cell.length_c   1.000
_cell.angle_alpha   90.00
_cell.angle_beta   90.00
_cell.angle_gamma   90.00
#
_symmetry.space_group_name_H-M   'P 1'
#
loop_
_entity.id
_entity.type
_entity.pdbx_description
1 polymer ?
#
loop_
_entity_poly.entity_id
_entity_poly.type
_entity_poly.pdbx_seq_one_letter_code
_entity_poly.pdbx_strand_id
1 'polypeptide(L)'
;MNRDRWLSLGLVLLMLVVLVFSAVQELRQETEQIPLNSASDAPTGALALSLWLERLDIEVEAGLQANYGVPAGTDIAFLLAPVIDISLTERQQLQEWVRAGGTLVVAVDGLPFQSK
;
A
#
# COMPACT_ATOMS: atom_id res chain seq x y z
N MET A 1 20.56 -46.98 -10.68
CA MET A 1 19.24 -46.59 -10.13
C MET A 1 19.23 -45.26 -9.36
N ASN A 2 20.22 -44.36 -9.59
CA ASN A 2 20.31 -43.05 -8.89
C ASN A 2 20.08 -41.84 -9.80
N ARG A 3 20.32 -41.96 -11.11
CA ARG A 3 20.24 -40.83 -12.05
C ARG A 3 18.82 -40.32 -12.23
N ASP A 4 17.84 -41.22 -12.37
CA ASP A 4 16.44 -40.84 -12.57
C ASP A 4 15.83 -40.23 -11.31
N ARG A 5 16.28 -40.66 -10.11
CA ARG A 5 15.90 -40.06 -8.83
C ARG A 5 16.47 -38.66 -8.64
N TRP A 6 17.70 -38.42 -9.11
CA TRP A 6 18.31 -37.08 -9.10
C TRP A 6 17.65 -36.15 -10.11
N LEU A 7 17.27 -36.67 -11.27
CA LEU A 7 16.51 -35.91 -12.27
C LEU A 7 15.11 -35.57 -11.76
N SER A 8 14.41 -36.51 -11.13
CA SER A 8 13.09 -36.23 -10.54
C SER A 8 13.18 -35.23 -9.39
N LEU A 9 14.21 -35.33 -8.54
CA LEU A 9 14.41 -34.39 -7.44
C LEU A 9 14.76 -32.98 -7.94
N GLY A 10 15.61 -32.89 -8.96
CA GLY A 10 15.92 -31.62 -9.62
C GLY A 10 14.71 -30.98 -10.29
N LEU A 11 13.84 -31.79 -10.92
CA LEU A 11 12.61 -31.31 -11.53
C LEU A 11 11.62 -30.77 -10.49
N VAL A 12 11.46 -31.47 -9.36
CA VAL A 12 10.60 -31.01 -8.26
C VAL A 12 11.14 -29.72 -7.66
N LEU A 13 12.45 -29.62 -7.45
CA LEU A 13 13.08 -28.40 -6.95
C LEU A 13 12.88 -27.23 -7.93
N LEU A 14 13.07 -27.46 -9.23
CA LEU A 14 12.83 -26.47 -10.27
C LEU A 14 11.38 -25.97 -10.25
N MET A 15 10.40 -26.88 -10.18
CA MET A 15 8.99 -26.50 -10.08
C MET A 15 8.72 -25.67 -8.82
N LEU A 16 9.32 -26.02 -7.69
CA LEU A 16 9.14 -25.28 -6.45
C LEU A 16 9.73 -23.86 -6.55
N VAL A 17 10.89 -23.71 -7.18
CA VAL A 17 11.48 -22.39 -7.46
C VAL A 17 10.57 -21.56 -8.36
N VAL A 18 10.05 -22.15 -9.44
CA VAL A 18 9.11 -21.46 -10.35
C VAL A 18 7.85 -21.04 -9.62
N LEU A 19 7.28 -21.90 -8.77
CA LEU A 19 6.08 -21.59 -7.99
C LEU A 19 6.30 -20.41 -7.05
N VAL A 20 7.40 -20.43 -6.28
CA VAL A 20 7.75 -19.34 -5.36
C VAL A 20 7.99 -18.04 -6.12
N PHE A 21 8.68 -18.12 -7.25
CA PHE A 21 8.96 -16.95 -8.08
C PHE A 21 7.68 -16.33 -8.66
N SER A 22 6.77 -17.17 -9.17
CA SER A 22 5.46 -16.71 -9.66
C SER A 22 4.63 -16.08 -8.55
N ALA A 23 4.56 -16.70 -7.38
CA ALA A 23 3.82 -16.14 -6.24
C ALA A 23 4.37 -14.77 -5.83
N VAL A 24 5.69 -14.61 -5.79
CA VAL A 24 6.33 -13.32 -5.47
C VAL A 24 6.06 -12.27 -6.56
N GLN A 25 6.02 -12.65 -7.83
CA GLN A 25 5.67 -11.72 -8.91
C GLN A 25 4.22 -11.26 -8.82
N GLU A 26 3.28 -12.16 -8.56
CA GLU A 26 1.85 -11.84 -8.44
C GLU A 26 1.61 -10.83 -7.31
N LEU A 27 2.22 -11.07 -6.14
CA LEU A 27 2.23 -10.13 -5.01
C LEU A 27 2.79 -8.74 -5.35
N ARG A 28 3.87 -8.68 -6.14
CA ARG A 28 4.45 -7.40 -6.60
C ARG A 28 3.54 -6.69 -7.59
N GLN A 29 2.97 -7.40 -8.55
CA GLN A 29 2.07 -6.83 -9.56
C GLN A 29 0.80 -6.27 -8.92
N GLU A 30 0.21 -6.98 -7.94
CA GLU A 30 -0.93 -6.45 -7.17
C GLU A 30 -0.56 -5.15 -6.43
N THR A 31 0.65 -5.09 -5.86
CA THR A 31 1.15 -3.92 -5.12
C THR A 31 1.47 -2.72 -6.05
N GLU A 32 2.03 -2.98 -7.23
CA GLU A 32 2.35 -1.97 -8.26
C GLU A 32 1.08 -1.41 -8.93
N GLN A 33 0.02 -2.20 -9.03
CA GLN A 33 -1.25 -1.78 -9.65
C GLN A 33 -2.12 -0.90 -8.75
N ILE A 34 -1.82 -0.79 -7.45
CA ILE A 34 -2.52 0.14 -6.56
C ILE A 34 -1.97 1.56 -6.79
N PRO A 35 -2.75 2.47 -7.38
CA PRO A 35 -2.30 3.85 -7.60
C PRO A 35 -2.01 4.55 -6.27
N LEU A 36 -1.00 5.41 -6.29
CA LEU A 36 -0.47 6.17 -5.15
C LEU A 36 -0.02 5.33 -3.94
N ASN A 37 0.33 4.07 -4.13
CA ASN A 37 0.93 3.25 -3.07
C ASN A 37 2.31 3.80 -2.67
N SER A 38 2.51 4.10 -1.38
CA SER A 38 3.77 4.63 -0.83
C SER A 38 4.93 3.63 -0.87
N ALA A 39 4.67 2.34 -1.10
CA ALA A 39 5.67 1.31 -1.29
C ALA A 39 6.00 1.01 -2.78
N SER A 40 5.30 1.65 -3.73
CA SER A 40 5.48 1.42 -5.16
C SER A 40 6.34 2.51 -5.81
N ASP A 41 7.38 2.09 -6.54
CA ASP A 41 8.24 2.94 -7.38
C ASP A 41 7.71 3.09 -8.81
N ALA A 42 6.54 2.51 -9.12
CA ALA A 42 5.88 2.68 -10.40
C ALA A 42 5.56 4.17 -10.67
N PRO A 43 5.36 4.58 -11.94
CA PRO A 43 5.06 5.97 -12.29
C PRO A 43 3.81 6.54 -11.60
N THR A 44 2.89 5.67 -11.19
CA THR A 44 1.65 6.00 -10.46
C THR A 44 1.77 5.82 -8.94
N GLY A 45 2.91 5.36 -8.43
CA GLY A 45 3.16 5.15 -7.00
C GLY A 45 3.51 6.45 -6.23
N ALA A 46 3.63 6.33 -4.92
CA ALA A 46 3.94 7.44 -4.01
C ALA A 46 5.26 7.27 -3.24
N LEU A 47 6.13 6.34 -3.64
CA LEU A 47 7.43 6.12 -2.99
C LEU A 47 8.33 7.36 -3.04
N ALA A 48 8.28 8.14 -4.12
CA ALA A 48 9.04 9.39 -4.20
C ALA A 48 8.59 10.40 -3.13
N LEU A 49 7.30 10.41 -2.77
CA LEU A 49 6.76 11.27 -1.72
C LEU A 49 7.23 10.83 -0.34
N SER A 50 7.19 9.54 -0.03
CA SER A 50 7.67 9.03 1.27
C SER A 50 9.17 9.31 1.45
N LEU A 51 10.00 9.04 0.43
CA LEU A 51 11.43 9.34 0.46
C LEU A 51 11.71 10.85 0.61
N TRP A 52 10.89 11.70 0.00
CA TRP A 52 11.02 13.16 0.15
C TRP A 52 10.68 13.62 1.57
N LEU A 53 9.63 13.07 2.18
CA LEU A 53 9.25 13.36 3.58
C LEU A 53 10.33 12.88 4.57
N GLU A 54 10.84 11.66 4.39
CA GLU A 54 11.96 11.15 5.20
C GLU A 54 13.20 12.04 5.07
N ARG A 55 13.48 12.56 3.86
CA ARG A 55 14.62 13.46 3.65
C ARG A 55 14.49 14.79 4.41
N LEU A 56 13.26 15.19 4.75
CA LEU A 56 12.93 16.35 5.57
C LEU A 56 12.89 16.04 7.07
N ASP A 57 13.31 14.83 7.48
CA ASP A 57 13.30 14.36 8.88
C ASP A 57 11.88 14.22 9.45
N ILE A 58 10.89 13.98 8.56
CA ILE A 58 9.51 13.67 8.93
C ILE A 58 9.39 12.15 9.05
N GLU A 59 8.93 11.67 10.19
CA GLU A 59 8.66 10.25 10.41
C GLU A 59 7.42 9.84 9.61
N VAL A 60 7.59 8.89 8.69
CA VAL A 60 6.51 8.38 7.82
C VAL A 60 6.12 6.98 8.28
N GLU A 61 4.93 6.83 8.85
CA GLU A 61 4.33 5.53 9.06
C GLU A 61 3.47 5.14 7.86
N ALA A 62 3.89 4.09 7.13
CA ALA A 62 3.10 3.53 6.05
C ALA A 62 1.90 2.75 6.61
N GLY A 63 0.73 3.39 6.60
CA GLY A 63 -0.53 2.77 7.03
C GLY A 63 -1.14 1.88 5.95
N LEU A 64 -0.73 0.61 5.88
CA LEU A 64 -1.54 -0.47 5.28
C LEU A 64 -2.60 -0.92 6.29
N GLN A 65 -3.37 0.02 6.84
CA GLN A 65 -4.39 -0.35 7.83
C GLN A 65 -5.73 -0.60 7.13
N ALA A 66 -6.32 -1.75 7.44
CA ALA A 66 -7.67 -2.12 7.01
C ALA A 66 -8.76 -1.16 7.57
N ASN A 67 -8.37 -0.28 8.50
CA ASN A 67 -9.23 0.73 9.12
C ASN A 67 -8.58 2.11 8.98
N TYR A 68 -9.38 3.15 8.74
CA TYR A 68 -8.92 4.54 8.65
C TYR A 68 -8.61 5.22 10.01
N GLY A 69 -8.14 4.44 10.99
CA GLY A 69 -7.77 4.96 12.31
C GLY A 69 -6.45 5.73 12.24
N VAL A 70 -6.45 6.98 12.72
CA VAL A 70 -5.23 7.79 12.78
C VAL A 70 -4.50 7.54 14.11
N PRO A 71 -3.22 7.10 14.11
CA PRO A 71 -2.46 6.89 15.33
C PRO A 71 -2.34 8.17 16.17
N ALA A 72 -2.33 8.00 17.50
CA ALA A 72 -2.11 9.12 18.41
C ALA A 72 -0.72 9.74 18.18
N GLY A 73 -0.64 11.07 18.13
CA GLY A 73 0.61 11.79 17.82
C GLY A 73 0.84 12.05 16.32
N THR A 74 -0.07 11.63 15.44
CA THR A 74 -0.01 11.98 14.01
C THR A 74 -0.49 13.41 13.78
N ASP A 75 0.37 14.26 13.21
CA ASP A 75 0.03 15.64 12.84
C ASP A 75 -0.64 15.75 11.47
N ILE A 76 -0.17 14.92 10.51
CA ILE A 76 -0.60 14.94 9.11
C ILE A 76 -0.91 13.52 8.66
N ALA A 77 -2.09 13.32 8.06
CA ALA A 77 -2.49 12.06 7.45
C ALA A 77 -2.68 12.24 5.94
N PHE A 78 -2.00 11.42 5.15
CA PHE A 78 -2.17 11.37 3.69
C PHE A 78 -3.09 10.20 3.33
N LEU A 79 -4.25 10.52 2.75
CA LEU A 79 -5.20 9.55 2.22
C LEU A 79 -5.04 9.51 0.69
N LEU A 80 -4.31 8.50 0.22
CA LEU A 80 -3.93 8.36 -1.17
C LEU A 80 -4.78 7.27 -1.85
N ALA A 81 -5.47 7.62 -2.94
CA ALA A 81 -6.38 6.75 -3.69
C ALA A 81 -7.33 5.92 -2.79
N PRO A 82 -8.14 6.57 -1.93
CA PRO A 82 -9.06 5.85 -1.06
C PRO A 82 -10.05 5.00 -1.87
N VAL A 83 -10.19 3.74 -1.46
CA VAL A 83 -11.27 2.88 -1.96
C VAL A 83 -12.59 3.42 -1.38
N ILE A 84 -13.59 3.55 -2.24
CA ILE A 84 -14.76 4.44 -2.06
C ILE A 84 -15.65 4.06 -0.84
N ASP A 85 -15.49 2.88 -0.26
CA ASP A 85 -16.27 2.41 0.90
C ASP A 85 -15.61 2.74 2.26
N ILE A 86 -15.53 4.03 2.60
CA ILE A 86 -15.23 4.46 3.98
C ILE A 86 -16.51 4.37 4.81
N SER A 87 -16.50 3.59 5.90
CA SER A 87 -17.67 3.43 6.77
C SER A 87 -18.09 4.77 7.43
N LEU A 88 -19.34 4.85 7.89
CA LEU A 88 -19.80 6.04 8.63
C LEU A 88 -18.97 6.30 9.89
N THR A 89 -18.60 5.25 10.60
CA THR A 89 -17.80 5.30 11.83
C THR A 89 -16.39 5.86 11.55
N GLU A 90 -15.73 5.36 10.51
CA GLU A 90 -14.39 5.83 10.12
C GLU A 90 -14.42 7.30 9.67
N ARG A 91 -15.46 7.71 8.94
CA ARG A 91 -15.66 9.12 8.59
C ARG A 91 -15.82 10.00 9.82
N GLN A 92 -16.56 9.55 10.83
CA GLN A 92 -16.72 10.29 12.08
C GLN A 92 -15.39 10.42 12.83
N GLN A 93 -14.61 9.33 12.90
CA GLN A 93 -13.28 9.35 13.53
C GLN A 93 -12.32 10.32 12.85
N LEU A 94 -12.25 10.30 11.52
CA LEU A 94 -11.44 11.26 10.75
C LEU A 94 -11.91 12.70 10.97
N GLN A 95 -13.23 12.94 10.99
CA GLN A 95 -13.77 14.27 11.25
C GLN A 95 -13.44 14.77 12.66
N GLU A 96 -13.52 13.91 13.67
CA GLU A 96 -13.17 14.24 15.05
C GLU A 96 -11.68 14.56 15.17
N TRP A 97 -10.81 13.76 14.54
CA TRP A 97 -9.37 14.00 14.52
C TRP A 97 -9.02 15.34 13.84
N VAL A 98 -9.61 15.63 12.67
CA VAL A 98 -9.42 16.93 12.00
C VAL A 98 -9.92 18.08 12.88
N ARG A 99 -11.08 17.93 13.54
CA ARG A 99 -11.60 18.94 14.48
C ARG A 99 -10.71 19.14 15.70
N ALA A 100 -9.95 18.12 16.10
CA ALA A 100 -8.98 18.20 17.18
C ALA A 100 -7.66 18.88 16.77
N GLY A 101 -7.50 19.27 15.49
CA GLY A 101 -6.34 20.00 14.97
C GLY A 101 -5.46 19.21 13.99
N GLY A 102 -5.82 17.97 13.67
CA GLY A 102 -5.11 17.17 12.66
C GLY A 102 -5.28 17.69 11.23
N THR A 103 -4.29 17.44 10.38
CA THR A 103 -4.32 17.85 8.95
C THR A 103 -4.52 16.65 8.03
N LEU A 104 -5.68 16.55 7.39
CA LEU A 104 -5.97 15.52 6.39
C LEU A 104 -5.66 16.02 4.97
N VAL A 105 -4.77 15.33 4.26
CA VAL A 105 -4.50 15.54 2.83
C VAL A 105 -5.09 14.39 2.04
N VAL A 106 -6.03 14.67 1.14
CA VAL A 106 -6.68 13.65 0.31
C VAL A 106 -6.23 13.81 -1.14
N ALA A 107 -5.68 12.74 -1.72
CA ALA A 107 -5.35 12.64 -3.13
C ALA A 107 -6.14 11.49 -3.76
N VAL A 108 -6.89 11.76 -4.82
CA VAL A 108 -7.67 10.77 -5.57
C VAL A 108 -7.10 10.63 -6.98
N ASP A 109 -7.03 9.40 -7.48
CA ASP A 109 -6.72 9.13 -8.88
C ASP A 109 -8.04 8.94 -9.65
N GLY A 110 -8.28 9.75 -10.67
CA GLY A 110 -9.56 9.83 -11.38
C GLY A 110 -10.69 10.49 -10.56
N LEU A 111 -11.33 11.51 -11.12
CA LEU A 111 -12.40 12.27 -10.45
C LEU A 111 -13.68 11.42 -10.26
N PRO A 112 -14.26 11.43 -9.05
CA PRO A 112 -15.69 11.64 -8.95
C PRO A 112 -16.02 12.65 -7.85
N PHE A 113 -15.34 13.81 -7.81
CA PHE A 113 -15.89 14.95 -7.07
C PHE A 113 -17.11 15.50 -7.84
N GLN A 114 -18.22 14.75 -7.83
CA GLN A 114 -19.51 15.32 -8.20
C GLN A 114 -20.02 16.14 -7.02
N SER A 115 -19.82 17.45 -7.10
CA SER A 115 -20.54 18.41 -6.26
C SER A 115 -22.03 18.25 -6.50
N LYS A 116 -22.79 17.88 -5.47
CA LYS A 116 -24.25 17.95 -5.47
C LYS A 116 -24.69 19.26 -4.82
#